data_AF-A0A7S3GRX2-F1
#
_entry.id   AF-A0A7S3GRX2-F1
#
_cell.length_a   1.000
_cell.length_b   1.000
_cell.length_c   1.000
_cell.angle_alpha   90.00
_cell.angle_beta   90.00
_cell.angle_gamma   90.00
#
_symmetry.space_group_name_H-M   'P 1'
#
loop_
_entity.id
_entity.type
_entity.pdbx_description
1 polymer ?
#
loop_
_entity_poly.entity_id
_entity_poly.type
_entity_poly.pdbx_seq_one_letter_code
_entity_poly.pdbx_strand_id
1 'polypeptide(L)'
;HIIRPGGLWANIGPLLYHYAEQPDSISIELSWEEVRPAIEKYFDFKEEDVREAYYTTNISGMFHTRYRCKYFAAIRNDRTAEGKSHAVFGGEDKEAEVDVKARRRAPMRDDE
;
A
#
# COMPACT_ATOMS: atom_id res chain seq x y z
N HIS A 1 -10.35 -3.27 3.85
CA HIS A 1 -9.54 -3.76 2.71
C HIS A 1 -10.29 -3.51 1.39
N ILE A 2 -9.70 -2.75 0.45
CA ILE A 2 -10.37 -2.34 -0.81
C ILE A 2 -10.05 -3.29 -1.97
N ILE A 3 -8.83 -3.84 -2.02
CA ILE A 3 -8.40 -4.75 -3.09
C ILE A 3 -8.98 -6.15 -2.82
N ARG A 4 -9.75 -6.67 -3.78
CA ARG A 4 -10.31 -8.04 -3.75
C ARG A 4 -9.22 -9.08 -4.06
N PRO A 5 -9.36 -10.34 -3.63
CA PRO A 5 -8.48 -11.41 -4.09
C PRO A 5 -8.39 -11.46 -5.62
N GLY A 6 -7.20 -11.69 -6.15
CA GLY A 6 -6.86 -11.57 -7.57
C GLY A 6 -6.63 -10.14 -8.08
N GLY A 7 -6.84 -9.11 -7.25
CA GLY A 7 -6.61 -7.71 -7.62
C GLY A 7 -5.13 -7.33 -7.67
N LEU A 8 -4.77 -6.41 -8.58
CA LEU A 8 -3.42 -5.90 -8.75
C LEU A 8 -3.14 -4.74 -7.78
N TRP A 9 -1.99 -4.79 -7.12
CA TRP A 9 -1.32 -3.64 -6.52
C TRP A 9 0.02 -3.41 -7.21
N ALA A 10 0.16 -2.24 -7.85
CA ALA A 10 1.42 -1.81 -8.44
C ALA A 10 1.96 -0.58 -7.69
N ASN A 11 3.28 -0.51 -7.58
CA ASN A 11 4.00 0.60 -6.96
C ASN A 11 5.22 0.97 -7.80
N ILE A 12 5.51 2.27 -7.86
CA ILE A 12 6.81 2.80 -8.28
C ILE A 12 7.10 4.06 -7.48
N GLY A 13 8.09 4.01 -6.60
CA GLY A 13 8.48 5.19 -5.84
C GLY A 13 9.71 4.99 -4.96
N PRO A 14 10.31 6.09 -4.49
CA PRO A 14 11.32 6.02 -3.44
C PRO A 14 10.67 5.75 -2.08
N LEU A 15 11.47 5.28 -1.12
CA LEU A 15 11.08 5.19 0.29
C LEU A 15 11.50 6.46 1.04
N LEU A 16 11.07 7.62 0.53
CA LEU A 16 11.33 8.92 1.14
C LEU A 16 10.16 9.30 2.05
N TYR A 17 10.33 9.13 3.36
CA TYR A 17 9.29 9.39 4.36
C TYR A 17 9.15 10.89 4.63
N HIS A 18 7.94 11.42 4.45
CA HIS A 18 7.68 12.85 4.49
C HIS A 18 7.85 13.48 5.88
N TYR A 19 7.62 12.69 6.93
CA TYR A 19 7.62 13.15 8.32
C TYR A 19 8.89 12.79 9.09
N ALA A 20 9.90 12.23 8.43
CA ALA A 20 11.11 11.74 9.10
C ALA A 20 11.88 12.82 9.87
N GLU A 21 11.79 14.06 9.40
CA GLU A 21 12.46 15.22 10.01
C GLU A 21 11.48 16.13 10.78
N GLN A 22 10.26 15.67 11.08
CA GLN A 22 9.25 16.45 11.80
C GLN A 22 9.06 15.91 13.22
N PRO A 23 9.64 16.54 14.26
CA PRO A 23 9.61 16.03 15.63
C PRO A 23 8.21 15.86 16.23
N ASP A 24 7.27 16.71 15.81
CA ASP A 24 5.89 16.70 16.32
C ASP A 24 4.97 15.74 15.53
N SER A 25 5.51 14.99 14.58
CA SER A 25 4.76 14.04 13.75
C SER A 25 5.25 12.61 13.95
N ILE A 26 4.32 11.65 13.95
CA ILE A 26 4.67 10.23 13.95
C ILE A 26 5.11 9.81 12.55
N SER A 27 6.31 9.25 12.44
CA SER A 27 6.89 8.72 11.21
C SER A 27 7.33 7.26 11.45
N ILE A 28 6.76 6.32 10.69
CA ILE A 28 7.20 4.90 10.70
C ILE A 28 8.00 4.66 9.43
N GLU A 29 9.31 4.57 9.60
CA GLU A 29 10.29 4.58 8.51
C GLU A 29 10.85 3.18 8.28
N LEU A 30 10.20 2.43 7.41
CA LEU A 30 10.60 1.06 7.08
C LEU A 30 11.53 1.02 5.86
N SER A 31 12.56 0.20 5.95
CA SER A 31 13.39 -0.19 4.80
C SER A 31 12.60 -1.08 3.84
N TRP A 32 13.11 -1.27 2.61
CA TRP A 32 12.45 -2.19 1.66
C TRP A 32 12.46 -3.63 2.18
N GLU A 33 13.52 -3.98 2.89
CA GLU A 33 13.75 -5.27 3.53
C GLU A 33 12.71 -5.56 4.61
N GLU A 34 12.11 -4.53 5.21
CA GLU A 34 10.99 -4.64 6.17
C GLU A 34 9.62 -4.58 5.49
N VAL A 35 9.47 -3.72 4.48
CA VAL A 35 8.20 -3.56 3.75
C VAL A 35 7.87 -4.80 2.92
N ARG A 36 8.83 -5.34 2.15
CA ARG A 36 8.60 -6.46 1.23
C ARG A 36 8.01 -7.69 1.93
N PRO A 37 8.56 -8.20 3.06
CA PRO A 37 7.96 -9.34 3.76
C PRO A 37 6.57 -9.04 4.34
N ALA A 38 6.27 -7.80 4.71
CA ALA A 38 4.94 -7.42 5.18
C ALA A 38 3.90 -7.51 4.05
N ILE A 39 4.29 -7.12 2.83
CA ILE A 39 3.45 -7.22 1.62
C ILE A 39 3.27 -8.69 1.22
N GLU A 40 4.35 -9.47 1.21
CA GLU A 40 4.39 -10.88 0.77
C GLU A 40 3.45 -11.79 1.58
N LYS A 41 3.07 -11.38 2.80
CA LYS A 41 2.03 -12.08 3.59
C LYS A 41 0.68 -12.12 2.89
N TYR A 42 0.33 -11.10 2.11
CA TYR A 42 -1.02 -10.91 1.56
C TYR A 42 -1.05 -10.74 0.04
N PHE A 43 0.11 -10.55 -0.58
CA PHE A 43 0.24 -10.36 -2.03
C PHE A 43 1.36 -11.22 -2.58
N ASP A 44 1.11 -11.82 -3.74
CA ASP A 44 2.10 -12.59 -4.47
C ASP A 44 2.75 -11.68 -5.51
N PHE A 45 4.05 -11.41 -5.35
CA PHE A 45 4.83 -10.61 -6.29
C PHE A 45 4.89 -11.30 -7.66
N LYS A 46 4.59 -10.54 -8.72
CA LYS A 46 4.72 -10.98 -10.12
C LYS A 46 5.91 -10.32 -10.80
N GLU A 47 6.18 -9.06 -10.43
CA GLU A 47 7.36 -8.32 -10.85
C GLU A 47 7.90 -7.53 -9.66
N GLU A 48 9.22 -7.46 -9.57
CA GLU A 48 9.95 -6.66 -8.57
C GLU A 48 11.27 -6.21 -9.20
N ASP A 49 11.56 -4.92 -9.19
CA ASP A 49 12.84 -4.38 -9.67
C ASP A 49 13.10 -2.97 -9.10
N VAL A 50 14.26 -2.39 -9.42
CA VAL A 50 14.62 -1.01 -9.14
C VAL A 50 14.58 -0.20 -10.42
N ARG A 51 13.76 0.86 -10.44
CA ARG A 51 13.61 1.76 -11.59
C ARG A 51 14.06 3.16 -11.25
N GLU A 52 14.68 3.84 -12.20
CA GLU A 52 15.05 5.24 -12.01
C GLU A 52 13.89 6.16 -12.39
N ALA A 53 13.62 7.16 -11.55
CA ALA A 53 12.62 8.18 -11.83
C ALA A 53 13.12 9.56 -11.40
N TYR A 54 12.76 10.57 -12.17
CA TYR A 54 12.96 11.96 -11.80
C TYR A 54 11.70 12.51 -11.13
N TYR A 55 11.89 13.44 -10.20
CA TYR A 55 10.80 14.17 -9.57
C TYR A 55 11.05 15.65 -9.72
N THR A 56 10.07 16.37 -10.30
CA THR A 56 10.06 17.84 -10.44
C THR A 56 11.39 18.46 -10.89
N THR A 57 12.16 17.74 -11.71
CA THR A 57 13.50 18.17 -12.14
C THR A 57 13.40 19.15 -13.30
N ASN A 58 14.26 20.17 -13.30
CA ASN A 58 14.45 21.01 -14.47
C ASN A 58 15.41 20.30 -15.43
N ILE A 59 14.91 19.91 -16.61
CA ILE A 59 15.69 19.18 -17.62
C ILE A 59 16.85 20.05 -18.17
N SER A 60 16.71 21.37 -18.18
CA SER A 60 17.77 22.28 -18.64
C SER A 60 18.75 22.68 -17.52
N GLY A 61 18.50 22.27 -16.28
CA GLY A 61 19.36 22.55 -15.14
C GLY A 61 20.55 21.59 -15.08
N MET A 62 21.68 22.03 -14.53
CA MET A 62 22.83 21.15 -14.29
C MET A 62 22.61 20.16 -13.13
N PHE A 63 21.60 20.40 -12.29
CA PHE A 63 21.27 19.58 -11.13
C PHE A 63 19.96 18.82 -11.38
N HIS A 64 19.97 17.51 -11.10
CA HIS A 64 18.79 16.66 -11.21
C HIS A 64 18.62 15.78 -9.97
N THR A 65 17.41 15.77 -9.43
CA THR A 65 17.01 14.82 -8.39
C THR A 65 16.52 13.54 -9.05
N ARG A 66 17.34 12.48 -8.98
CA ARG A 66 17.02 11.14 -9.52
C ARG A 66 16.90 10.15 -8.37
N TYR A 67 15.80 9.42 -8.35
CA TYR A 67 15.52 8.38 -7.35
C TYR A 67 15.72 6.99 -7.95
N ARG A 68 16.24 6.08 -7.12
CA ARG A 68 16.19 4.64 -7.36
C ARG A 68 14.94 4.09 -6.67
N CYS A 69 13.85 4.07 -7.42
CA CYS A 69 12.55 3.66 -6.94
C CYS A 69 12.44 2.15 -6.83
N LYS A 70 11.75 1.66 -5.80
CA LYS A 70 11.28 0.28 -5.75
C LYS A 70 10.05 0.19 -6.64
N TYR A 71 10.10 -0.75 -7.58
CA TYR A 71 8.98 -1.09 -8.44
C TYR A 71 8.50 -2.50 -8.09
N PHE A 72 7.19 -2.66 -7.98
CA PHE A 72 6.60 -3.99 -7.98
C PHE A 72 5.19 -4.00 -8.58
N ALA A 73 4.80 -5.18 -9.04
CA ALA A 73 3.43 -5.54 -9.34
C ALA A 73 3.10 -6.83 -8.58
N ALA A 74 2.10 -6.80 -7.71
CA ALA A 74 1.74 -7.93 -6.86
C ALA A 74 0.23 -8.17 -6.89
N ILE A 75 -0.16 -9.44 -6.81
CA ILE A 75 -1.57 -9.86 -6.88
C ILE A 75 -2.05 -10.23 -5.48
N ARG A 76 -3.20 -9.73 -5.08
CA ARG A 76 -3.81 -10.05 -3.78
C ARG A 76 -4.14 -11.54 -3.70
N ASN A 77 -3.53 -12.24 -2.75
CA ASN A 77 -3.82 -13.66 -2.50
C ASN A 77 -5.10 -13.85 -1.68
N ASP A 78 -5.50 -15.10 -1.46
CA ASP A 78 -6.73 -15.46 -0.75
C ASP A 78 -6.60 -15.42 0.78
N ARG A 79 -5.42 -15.09 1.34
CA ARG A 79 -5.24 -15.04 2.79
C ARG A 79 -6.05 -13.90 3.39
N THR A 80 -6.87 -14.21 4.38
CA THR A 80 -7.59 -13.20 5.16
C THR A 80 -6.59 -12.27 5.86
N ALA A 81 -6.84 -10.97 5.78
CA ALA A 81 -6.05 -10.01 6.54
C ALA A 81 -6.47 -10.10 8.01
N GLU A 82 -5.50 -10.26 8.89
CA GLU A 82 -5.70 -10.45 10.33
C GLU A 82 -4.98 -9.33 11.08
N GLY A 83 -5.58 -8.83 12.15
CA GLY A 83 -5.00 -7.79 13.00
C GLY A 83 -6.06 -6.95 13.69
N LYS A 84 -5.77 -6.49 14.90
CA LYS A 84 -6.56 -5.47 15.59
C LYS A 84 -5.82 -4.14 15.43
N SER A 85 -6.43 -3.16 14.76
CA SER A 85 -5.91 -1.80 14.73
C SER A 85 -6.42 -1.05 15.96
N HIS A 86 -5.53 -0.65 16.86
CA HIS A 86 -5.85 0.35 17.87
C HIS A 86 -5.66 1.73 17.24
N ALA A 87 -6.69 2.57 17.29
CA ALA A 87 -6.57 3.94 16.78
C ALA A 87 -5.55 4.70 17.64
N VAL A 88 -4.52 5.24 17.01
CA VAL A 88 -3.46 6.01 17.70
C VAL A 88 -3.92 7.44 18.01
N PHE A 89 -4.91 7.94 17.28
CA PHE A 89 -5.52 9.26 17.51
C PHE A 89 -6.94 9.07 18.04
N GLY A 90 -7.19 9.61 19.24
CA GLY A 90 -8.31 9.25 20.10
C GLY A 90 -9.71 9.36 19.47
N GLY A 91 -10.48 8.31 19.72
CA GLY A 91 -11.93 8.23 19.71
C GLY A 91 -12.28 6.93 20.43
N GLU A 92 -13.14 7.00 21.45
CA GLU A 92 -13.50 5.89 22.34
C GLU A 92 -13.61 4.54 21.59
N ASP A 93 -13.04 3.50 22.20
CA ASP A 93 -13.01 2.13 21.69
C ASP A 93 -14.44 1.65 21.35
N LYS A 94 -14.83 1.79 20.08
CA LYS A 94 -16.00 1.09 19.53
C LYS A 94 -15.48 -0.07 18.69
N GLU A 95 -15.68 -1.27 19.23
CA GLU A 95 -15.42 -2.53 18.55
C GLU A 95 -16.21 -2.57 17.23
N ALA A 96 -15.51 -2.40 16.11
CA ALA A 96 -16.09 -2.64 14.80
C ALA A 96 -15.87 -4.10 14.42
N GLU A 97 -16.88 -4.94 14.67
CA GLU A 97 -16.93 -6.30 14.14
C GLU A 97 -17.15 -6.25 12.63
N VAL A 98 -16.17 -6.72 11.85
CA VAL A 98 -16.30 -6.80 10.39
C VAL A 98 -16.99 -8.12 10.04
N ASP A 99 -18.31 -8.09 9.85
CA ASP A 99 -19.07 -9.24 9.35
C ASP A 99 -18.85 -9.42 7.84
N VAL A 100 -18.11 -10.47 7.49
CA VAL A 100 -17.75 -10.84 6.11
C VAL A 100 -18.91 -11.48 5.34
N LYS A 101 -20.04 -11.84 5.99
CA LYS A 101 -21.12 -12.60 5.34
C LYS A 101 -22.13 -11.80 4.53
N ALA A 102 -22.10 -10.46 4.56
CA ALA A 102 -23.13 -9.65 3.90
C ALA A 102 -22.96 -9.47 2.37
N ARG A 103 -21.85 -9.91 1.76
CA ARG A 103 -21.66 -9.82 0.28
C ARG A 103 -22.05 -11.11 -0.45
N ARG A 104 -23.28 -11.58 -0.26
CA ARG A 104 -23.89 -12.53 -1.20
C ARG A 104 -24.67 -11.76 -2.26
N ARG A 105 -24.19 -11.89 -3.50
CA ARG A 105 -24.77 -11.51 -4.81
C ARG A 105 -26.19 -10.93 -4.76
N ALA A 106 -26.34 -9.66 -5.11
CA ALA A 106 -27.59 -9.21 -5.72
C ALA A 106 -27.73 -9.89 -7.09
N PRO A 107 -28.86 -10.55 -7.41
CA PRO A 107 -29.08 -11.09 -8.75
C PRO A 107 -29.20 -9.93 -9.75
N MET A 108 -28.63 -10.11 -10.95
CA MET A 108 -28.92 -9.26 -12.11
C MET A 108 -30.44 -9.22 -12.30
N ARG A 109 -30.98 -8.03 -12.54
CA ARG A 109 -32.34 -7.91 -13.06
C ARG A 109 -32.24 -8.25 -14.55
N ASP A 110 -33.00 -9.24 -14.97
CA ASP A 110 -33.26 -9.47 -16.39
C ASP A 110 -34.17 -8.34 -16.86
N ASP A 111 -33.66 -7.50 -17.75
CA ASP A 111 -34.45 -6.48 -18.43
C ASP A 111 -35.20 -7.17 -19.59
N GLU A 112 -36.54 -7.06 -19.59
CA GLU A 112 -37.43 -7.36 -20.74
C GLU A 112 -37.31 -6.30 -21.84
#